data_AF-A0AAD7YTA9-F1
#
_entry.id   AF-A0AAD7YTA9-F1
#
_cell.length_a   1.000
_cell.length_b   1.000
_cell.length_c   1.000
_cell.angle_alpha   90.00
_cell.angle_beta   90.00
_cell.angle_gamma   90.00
#
_symmetry.space_group_name_H-M   'P 1'
#
loop_
_entity.id
_entity.type
_entity.pdbx_description
1 polymer ?
#
loop_
_entity_poly.entity_id
_entity_poly.type
_entity_poly.pdbx_seq_one_letter_code
_entity_poly.pdbx_strand_id
1 'polypeptide(L)'
;MANLAVRSFTDSRPFDVRPSNSSREPTAPLPTVSFDRDAPYYDMSGDKFLIILNQHTFDKPKWFSFKDRASMRHGTYNDEKRLREVFDKLGFFTFVLRDMKYKKIIEYLTAIASLDHTRTSCICVTILTHGDKGGKILAADRSYQLSEVMDIFGKQKTLINKPKLFFVQACRGGNMDSGHIIKYTRDSELGTQCDSRLLKVPSYSFSMSIYEQSVLPFRNNASYTEIMNRMALSRGTDAPSLTCGSIMNFLKVCLGFWKHSSDTDSSGDPNKSILTVPTHADTLVVSSTVEDYLSYRDDSGSWMIQALCDTIEENFRTQNLLDMVLNMNRKVAYDYITTLCLLEEMNNKKQMPETRITLTKHLKFEAAINQ
;
A
#
# COMPACT_ATOMS: atom_id res chain seq x y z
N MET A 1 -24.41 -57.96 -5.23
CA MET A 1 -23.66 -57.15 -4.24
C MET A 1 -22.46 -56.55 -4.97
N ALA A 2 -22.42 -55.23 -5.07
CA ALA A 2 -21.72 -54.47 -6.09
C ALA A 2 -20.19 -54.44 -5.91
N ASN A 3 -19.46 -54.64 -7.01
CA ASN A 3 -18.06 -54.26 -7.17
C ASN A 3 -17.98 -52.89 -7.86
N LEU A 4 -17.35 -51.91 -7.18
CA LEU A 4 -17.03 -50.61 -7.73
C LEU A 4 -15.98 -50.76 -8.85
N ALA A 5 -16.39 -50.51 -10.09
CA ALA A 5 -15.49 -50.37 -11.22
C ALA A 5 -15.16 -48.89 -11.47
N VAL A 6 -13.87 -48.59 -11.46
CA VAL A 6 -13.24 -47.35 -11.90
C VAL A 6 -13.68 -47.02 -13.34
N ARG A 7 -14.10 -45.79 -13.61
CA ARG A 7 -14.21 -45.25 -14.98
C ARG A 7 -13.49 -43.92 -15.08
N SER A 8 -12.38 -43.96 -15.81
CA SER A 8 -11.70 -42.81 -16.40
C SER A 8 -12.59 -42.17 -17.46
N PHE A 9 -12.72 -40.84 -17.43
CA PHE A 9 -13.36 -40.10 -18.52
C PHE A 9 -12.30 -39.25 -19.22
N THR A 10 -12.01 -39.63 -20.47
CA THR A 10 -11.28 -38.82 -21.45
C THR A 10 -12.32 -38.06 -22.27
N ASP A 11 -12.43 -36.74 -22.14
CA ASP A 11 -13.24 -35.93 -23.03
C ASP A 11 -12.40 -35.57 -24.28
N SER A 12 -12.51 -36.41 -25.30
CA SER A 12 -12.05 -36.10 -26.65
C SER A 12 -13.16 -36.53 -27.61
N ARG A 13 -14.02 -35.59 -28.01
CA ARG A 13 -15.00 -35.82 -29.10
C ARG A 13 -14.40 -35.36 -30.44
N PRO A 14 -14.69 -36.05 -31.56
CA PRO A 14 -14.20 -35.63 -32.88
C PRO A 14 -14.89 -34.34 -33.35
N PHE A 15 -14.17 -33.56 -34.16
CA PHE A 15 -14.69 -32.38 -34.86
C PHE A 15 -15.81 -32.77 -35.83
N ASP A 16 -17.03 -32.29 -35.58
CA ASP A 16 -18.12 -32.29 -36.56
C ASP A 16 -18.11 -30.96 -37.33
N VAL A 17 -17.80 -31.01 -38.63
CA VAL A 17 -17.83 -29.87 -39.54
C VAL A 17 -19.15 -29.88 -40.31
N ARG A 18 -20.16 -29.15 -39.81
CA ARG A 18 -21.27 -28.62 -40.62
C ARG A 18 -21.73 -27.27 -40.08
N PRO A 19 -21.89 -26.22 -40.91
CA PRO A 19 -22.27 -24.90 -40.46
C PRO A 19 -23.80 -24.81 -40.35
N SER A 20 -24.34 -24.81 -39.13
CA SER A 20 -25.73 -24.45 -38.88
C SER A 20 -25.82 -22.98 -38.48
N ASN A 21 -26.45 -22.20 -39.35
CA ASN A 21 -26.92 -20.84 -39.09
C ASN A 21 -27.82 -20.84 -37.83
N SER A 22 -27.38 -20.21 -36.74
CA SER A 22 -28.25 -19.84 -35.62
C SER A 22 -28.03 -18.38 -35.27
N SER A 23 -29.12 -17.62 -35.35
CA SER A 23 -29.33 -16.27 -34.83
C SER A 23 -28.45 -15.92 -33.64
N ARG A 24 -27.67 -14.84 -33.76
CA ARG A 24 -27.04 -14.17 -32.62
C ARG A 24 -28.15 -13.75 -31.66
N GLU A 25 -28.18 -14.35 -30.48
CA GLU A 25 -28.86 -13.69 -29.35
C GLU A 25 -28.18 -12.33 -29.10
N PRO A 26 -28.94 -11.30 -28.70
CA PRO A 26 -28.35 -10.02 -28.32
C PRO A 26 -27.41 -10.28 -27.15
N THR A 27 -26.10 -10.15 -27.39
CA THR A 27 -25.11 -10.08 -26.32
C THR A 27 -25.53 -8.92 -25.42
N ALA A 28 -25.97 -9.22 -24.20
CA ALA A 28 -26.15 -8.20 -23.17
C ALA A 28 -24.89 -7.33 -23.14
N PRO A 29 -25.00 -5.99 -23.10
CA PRO A 29 -23.83 -5.15 -23.04
C PRO A 29 -22.99 -5.58 -21.84
N LEU A 30 -21.70 -5.86 -22.09
CA LEU A 30 -20.71 -6.06 -21.04
C LEU A 30 -20.90 -4.93 -20.02
N PRO A 31 -20.91 -5.20 -18.70
CA PRO A 31 -21.01 -4.14 -17.70
C PRO A 31 -19.84 -3.19 -17.92
N THR A 32 -20.13 -2.06 -18.57
CA THR A 32 -19.19 -0.97 -18.73
C THR A 32 -18.92 -0.44 -17.34
N VAL A 33 -17.69 -0.64 -16.86
CA VAL A 33 -17.20 -0.02 -15.63
C VAL A 33 -17.42 1.48 -15.78
N SER A 34 -18.48 2.00 -15.14
CA SER A 34 -18.82 3.42 -15.20
C SER A 34 -17.80 4.15 -14.34
N PHE A 35 -16.75 4.67 -14.98
CA PHE A 35 -15.84 5.55 -14.30
C PHE A 35 -16.52 6.91 -14.09
N ASP A 36 -16.89 7.18 -12.84
CA ASP A 36 -17.26 8.52 -12.41
C ASP A 36 -16.02 9.21 -11.81
N ARG A 37 -15.59 10.30 -12.44
CA ARG A 37 -14.45 11.09 -12.00
C ARG A 37 -14.70 11.77 -10.66
N ASP A 38 -15.94 12.22 -10.44
CA ASP A 38 -16.31 13.10 -9.32
C ASP A 38 -16.91 12.30 -8.16
N ALA A 39 -17.07 10.98 -8.32
CA ALA A 39 -17.52 10.08 -7.26
C ALA A 39 -16.57 10.16 -6.04
N PRO A 40 -17.10 10.47 -4.84
CA PRO A 40 -16.27 10.62 -3.63
C PRO A 40 -15.79 9.29 -3.04
N TYR A 41 -16.39 8.17 -3.45
CA TYR A 41 -16.08 6.83 -2.94
C TYR A 41 -15.70 5.86 -4.06
N TYR A 42 -14.84 4.88 -3.74
CA TYR A 42 -14.66 3.70 -4.58
C TYR A 42 -15.91 2.83 -4.56
N ASP A 43 -16.23 2.23 -5.71
CA ASP A 43 -17.23 1.18 -5.79
C ASP A 43 -16.65 -0.13 -5.23
N MET A 44 -17.17 -0.56 -4.08
CA MET A 44 -16.73 -1.75 -3.34
C MET A 44 -17.69 -2.95 -3.48
N SER A 45 -18.70 -2.84 -4.35
CA SER A 45 -19.74 -3.86 -4.56
C SER A 45 -19.26 -5.12 -5.28
N GLY A 46 -18.17 -5.01 -6.05
CA GLY A 46 -17.56 -6.12 -6.78
C GLY A 46 -16.77 -7.12 -5.91
N ASP A 47 -16.11 -8.05 -6.61
CA ASP A 47 -15.28 -9.09 -6.00
C ASP A 47 -14.06 -8.47 -5.30
N LYS A 48 -13.75 -8.96 -4.10
CA LYS A 48 -12.63 -8.46 -3.29
C LYS A 48 -11.67 -9.61 -3.03
N PHE A 49 -10.37 -9.39 -3.21
CA PHE A 49 -9.37 -10.45 -2.99
C PHE A 49 -8.40 -10.05 -1.89
N LEU A 50 -8.17 -10.96 -0.94
CA LEU A 50 -7.14 -10.86 0.07
C LEU A 50 -6.04 -11.89 -0.24
N ILE A 51 -4.80 -11.46 -0.32
CA ILE A 51 -3.65 -12.32 -0.54
C ILE A 51 -2.72 -12.18 0.66
N ILE A 52 -2.54 -13.24 1.43
CA ILE A 52 -1.67 -13.25 2.61
C ILE A 52 -0.38 -13.99 2.28
N LEU A 53 0.74 -13.27 2.27
CA LEU A 53 2.08 -13.84 2.20
C LEU A 53 2.59 -14.03 3.63
N ASN A 54 2.53 -15.25 4.15
CA ASN A 54 2.90 -15.53 5.54
C ASN A 54 4.21 -16.34 5.63
N GLN A 55 5.29 -15.68 6.04
CA GLN A 55 6.60 -16.30 6.21
C GLN A 55 6.82 -16.60 7.69
N HIS A 56 6.77 -17.86 8.08
CA HIS A 56 7.11 -18.35 9.41
C HIS A 56 8.56 -18.84 9.48
N THR A 57 8.99 -19.60 8.48
CA THR A 57 10.33 -20.22 8.41
C THR A 57 11.14 -19.75 7.21
N PHE A 58 12.47 -19.79 7.35
CA PHE A 58 13.42 -19.33 6.34
C PHE A 58 14.51 -20.37 6.07
N ASP A 59 14.84 -20.53 4.79
CA ASP A 59 15.88 -21.42 4.30
C ASP A 59 17.23 -21.00 4.89
N LYS A 60 18.09 -22.00 5.12
CA LYS A 60 19.46 -21.74 5.56
C LYS A 60 20.25 -21.16 4.38
N PRO A 61 20.94 -20.02 4.52
CA PRO A 61 21.84 -19.55 3.49
C PRO A 61 22.92 -20.60 3.25
N LYS A 62 23.18 -20.96 1.99
CA LYS A 62 24.08 -22.08 1.62
C LYS A 62 25.56 -21.86 2.00
N TRP A 63 25.95 -20.65 2.40
CA TRP A 63 27.36 -20.25 2.53
C TRP A 63 27.66 -19.28 3.69
N PHE A 64 26.68 -19.01 4.57
CA PHE A 64 26.87 -18.11 5.73
C PHE A 64 26.70 -18.83 7.07
N SER A 65 27.34 -18.27 8.11
CA SER A 65 27.30 -18.76 9.49
C SER A 65 25.88 -18.72 10.07
N PHE A 66 25.62 -19.56 11.08
CA PHE A 66 24.33 -19.65 11.80
C PHE A 66 23.78 -18.30 12.32
N LYS A 67 24.63 -17.28 12.48
CA LYS A 67 24.26 -15.94 12.99
C LYS A 67 23.45 -15.09 11.99
N ASP A 68 23.48 -15.41 10.70
CA ASP A 68 22.77 -14.64 9.66
C ASP A 68 21.37 -15.22 9.35
N ARG A 69 20.90 -16.18 10.16
CA ARG A 69 19.61 -16.84 9.94
C ARG A 69 18.48 -15.97 10.49
N ALA A 70 17.54 -15.61 9.62
CA ALA A 70 16.27 -15.05 10.04
C ALA A 70 15.56 -16.03 11.00
N SER A 71 15.15 -15.53 12.16
CA SER A 71 14.51 -16.35 13.20
C SER A 71 13.11 -16.81 12.79
N MET A 72 12.61 -17.88 13.41
CA MET A 72 11.21 -18.29 13.22
C MET A 72 10.26 -17.21 13.72
N ARG A 73 9.19 -16.96 12.98
CA ARG A 73 8.22 -15.90 13.29
C ARG A 73 7.05 -16.45 14.10
N HIS A 74 7.28 -16.81 15.37
CA HIS A 74 6.20 -17.21 16.31
C HIS A 74 5.11 -16.13 16.40
N GLY A 75 3.85 -16.52 16.54
CA GLY A 75 2.69 -15.62 16.50
C GLY A 75 2.16 -15.25 15.10
N THR A 76 2.93 -15.45 14.02
CA THR A 76 2.50 -15.04 12.67
C THR A 76 1.28 -15.78 12.12
N TYR A 77 1.00 -16.99 12.63
CA TYR A 77 -0.21 -17.73 12.26
C TYR A 77 -1.47 -17.15 12.95
N ASN A 78 -1.31 -16.49 14.10
CA ASN A 78 -2.41 -15.78 14.74
C ASN A 78 -2.73 -14.48 13.98
N ASP A 79 -1.72 -13.78 13.47
CA ASP A 79 -1.91 -12.67 12.53
C ASP A 79 -2.67 -13.12 11.28
N GLU A 80 -2.25 -14.21 10.64
CA GLU A 80 -2.94 -14.79 9.49
C GLU A 80 -4.40 -15.14 9.80
N LYS A 81 -4.65 -15.80 10.94
CA LYS A 81 -5.99 -16.18 11.38
C LYS A 81 -6.88 -14.96 11.56
N ARG A 82 -6.41 -13.93 12.26
CA ARG A 82 -7.18 -12.70 12.50
C ARG A 82 -7.51 -11.97 11.20
N LEU A 83 -6.54 -11.83 10.30
CA LEU A 83 -6.76 -11.24 8.98
C LEU A 83 -7.86 -11.98 8.21
N ARG A 84 -7.82 -13.32 8.18
CA ARG A 84 -8.86 -14.12 7.55
C ARG A 84 -10.23 -13.85 8.16
N GLU A 85 -10.35 -13.98 9.48
CA GLU A 85 -11.63 -13.79 10.18
C GLU A 85 -12.26 -12.43 9.89
N VAL A 86 -11.46 -11.36 9.89
CA VAL A 86 -11.94 -10.01 9.63
C VAL A 86 -12.31 -9.81 8.17
N PHE A 87 -11.41 -10.15 7.24
CA PHE A 87 -11.62 -9.90 5.82
C PHE A 87 -12.68 -10.82 5.21
N ASP A 88 -12.87 -12.04 5.75
CA ASP A 88 -13.97 -12.91 5.37
C ASP A 88 -15.33 -12.25 5.71
N LYS A 89 -15.46 -11.56 6.87
CA LYS A 89 -16.66 -10.76 7.22
C LYS A 89 -16.90 -9.57 6.28
N LEU A 90 -15.83 -9.05 5.66
CA LEU A 90 -15.88 -7.99 4.67
C LEU A 90 -16.09 -8.52 3.23
N GLY A 91 -16.28 -9.82 3.07
CA GLY A 91 -16.55 -10.45 1.77
C GLY A 91 -15.34 -10.53 0.84
N PHE A 92 -14.13 -10.67 1.39
CA PHE A 92 -12.93 -10.93 0.61
C PHE A 92 -12.74 -12.43 0.36
N PHE A 93 -12.34 -12.78 -0.86
CA PHE A 93 -11.82 -14.11 -1.19
C PHE A 93 -10.35 -14.19 -0.80
N THR A 94 -10.03 -15.05 0.17
CA THR A 94 -8.69 -15.11 0.77
C THR A 94 -7.81 -16.21 0.18
N PHE A 95 -6.62 -15.85 -0.29
CA PHE A 95 -5.53 -16.76 -0.66
C PHE A 95 -4.39 -16.65 0.35
N VAL A 96 -3.89 -17.79 0.84
CA VAL A 96 -2.78 -17.83 1.81
C VAL A 96 -1.58 -18.55 1.20
N LEU A 97 -0.43 -17.88 1.16
CA LEU A 97 0.84 -18.38 0.67
C LEU A 97 1.84 -18.45 1.84
N ARG A 98 2.06 -19.66 2.36
CA ARG A 98 2.92 -19.90 3.53
C ARG A 98 4.33 -20.35 3.13
N ASP A 99 5.35 -19.78 3.77
CA ASP A 99 6.77 -20.17 3.64
C ASP A 99 7.24 -20.29 2.17
N MET A 100 6.67 -19.46 1.30
CA MET A 100 6.93 -19.54 -0.14
C MET A 100 8.27 -18.92 -0.50
N LYS A 101 8.96 -19.57 -1.42
CA LYS A 101 10.15 -19.03 -2.10
C LYS A 101 9.77 -17.92 -3.04
N TYR A 102 10.69 -16.97 -3.27
CA TYR A 102 10.47 -15.79 -4.09
C TYR A 102 9.89 -16.13 -5.48
N LYS A 103 10.47 -17.11 -6.18
CA LYS A 103 9.99 -17.52 -7.51
C LYS A 103 8.51 -17.91 -7.48
N LYS A 104 8.10 -18.67 -6.46
CA LYS A 104 6.71 -19.11 -6.30
C LYS A 104 5.80 -17.95 -5.91
N ILE A 105 6.23 -17.04 -5.04
CA ILE A 105 5.48 -15.82 -4.72
C ILE A 105 5.14 -15.06 -6.01
N ILE A 106 6.13 -14.77 -6.85
CA ILE A 106 5.94 -14.02 -8.10
C ILE A 106 5.04 -14.78 -9.09
N GLU A 107 5.23 -16.10 -9.25
CA GLU A 107 4.37 -16.94 -10.09
C GLU A 107 2.90 -16.86 -9.65
N TYR A 108 2.61 -17.03 -8.35
CA TYR A 108 1.23 -16.97 -7.82
C TYR A 108 0.61 -15.58 -7.94
N LEU A 109 1.35 -14.53 -7.57
CA LEU A 109 0.85 -13.16 -7.67
C LEU A 109 0.56 -12.76 -9.12
N THR A 110 1.43 -13.17 -10.04
CA THR A 110 1.25 -12.93 -11.48
C THR A 110 0.06 -13.72 -12.03
N ALA A 111 -0.15 -14.96 -11.57
CA ALA A 111 -1.33 -15.74 -11.94
C ALA A 111 -2.63 -15.07 -11.48
N ILE A 112 -2.68 -14.57 -10.24
CA ILE A 112 -3.84 -13.82 -9.73
C ILE A 112 -4.05 -12.53 -10.53
N ALA A 113 -2.99 -11.76 -10.76
CA ALA A 113 -3.05 -10.51 -11.52
C ALA A 113 -3.46 -10.71 -13.00
N SER A 114 -3.27 -11.92 -13.54
CA SER A 114 -3.67 -12.26 -14.91
C SER A 114 -5.14 -12.67 -15.03
N LEU A 115 -5.89 -12.72 -13.93
CA LEU A 115 -7.33 -12.97 -13.95
C LEU A 115 -8.08 -11.76 -14.55
N ASP A 116 -9.31 -11.99 -15.00
CA ASP A 116 -10.19 -10.88 -15.39
C ASP A 116 -10.72 -10.15 -14.16
N HIS A 117 -10.09 -9.01 -13.87
CA HIS A 117 -10.48 -8.16 -12.75
C HIS A 117 -11.62 -7.18 -13.08
N THR A 118 -12.34 -7.31 -14.19
CA THR A 118 -13.44 -6.39 -14.55
C THR A 118 -14.46 -6.25 -13.41
N ARG A 119 -14.83 -7.37 -12.78
CA ARG A 119 -15.74 -7.42 -11.60
C ARG A 119 -15.06 -7.20 -10.25
N THR A 120 -13.73 -7.20 -10.20
CA THR A 120 -12.99 -6.94 -8.96
C THR A 120 -13.17 -5.48 -8.55
N SER A 121 -13.48 -5.23 -7.29
CA SER A 121 -13.54 -3.90 -6.69
C SER A 121 -12.28 -3.56 -5.89
N CYS A 122 -11.62 -4.54 -5.27
CA CYS A 122 -10.44 -4.29 -4.44
C CYS A 122 -9.45 -5.47 -4.47
N ILE A 123 -8.15 -5.15 -4.51
CA ILE A 123 -7.07 -6.10 -4.23
C ILE A 123 -6.41 -5.68 -2.91
N CYS A 124 -6.30 -6.62 -1.98
CA CYS A 124 -5.57 -6.45 -0.73
C CYS A 124 -4.46 -7.50 -0.64
N VAL A 125 -3.23 -7.06 -0.34
CA VAL A 125 -2.08 -7.93 -0.13
C VAL A 125 -1.49 -7.66 1.25
N THR A 126 -1.49 -8.68 2.10
CA THR A 126 -0.86 -8.61 3.42
C THR A 126 0.43 -9.42 3.41
N ILE A 127 1.53 -8.80 3.81
CA ILE A 127 2.85 -9.40 3.82
C ILE A 127 3.34 -9.50 5.27
N LEU A 128 3.43 -10.73 5.78
CA LEU A 128 3.88 -11.04 7.13
C LEU A 128 5.26 -11.70 7.03
N THR A 129 6.33 -10.95 7.22
CA THR A 129 7.69 -11.48 7.07
C THR A 129 8.71 -10.72 7.93
N HIS A 130 9.99 -11.07 7.83
CA HIS A 130 11.10 -10.23 8.29
C HIS A 130 11.43 -9.19 7.22
N GLY A 131 12.02 -8.08 7.64
CA GLY A 131 12.64 -7.13 6.73
C GLY A 131 14.09 -6.87 7.13
N ASP A 132 14.86 -6.33 6.20
CA ASP A 132 16.25 -5.97 6.42
C ASP A 132 16.43 -4.44 6.59
N LYS A 133 17.67 -4.03 6.87
CA LYS A 133 18.04 -2.61 7.07
C LYS A 133 17.89 -1.76 5.80
N GLY A 134 17.69 -2.37 4.63
CA GLY A 134 17.46 -1.66 3.36
C GLY A 134 15.99 -1.54 3.00
N GLY A 135 15.07 -1.83 3.94
CA GLY A 135 13.63 -1.81 3.71
C GLY A 135 13.14 -2.92 2.79
N LYS A 136 13.96 -3.95 2.50
CA LYS A 136 13.53 -5.12 1.74
C LYS A 136 12.80 -6.10 2.64
N ILE A 137 11.93 -6.89 2.04
CA ILE A 137 11.16 -7.95 2.69
C ILE A 137 11.73 -9.32 2.30
N LEU A 138 11.56 -10.31 3.17
CA LEU A 138 12.11 -11.65 2.95
C LEU A 138 11.05 -12.62 2.41
N ALA A 139 11.42 -13.40 1.40
CA ALA A 139 10.80 -14.68 1.09
C ALA A 139 11.55 -15.77 1.88
N ALA A 140 11.09 -17.03 1.77
CA ALA A 140 11.77 -18.13 2.44
C ALA A 140 13.26 -18.26 2.05
N ASP A 141 13.62 -17.92 0.81
CA ASP A 141 14.96 -18.15 0.22
C ASP A 141 15.80 -16.90 -0.07
N ARG A 142 15.20 -15.71 -0.19
CA ARG A 142 15.90 -14.45 -0.51
C ARG A 142 15.10 -13.20 -0.14
N SER A 143 15.77 -12.04 -0.08
CA SER A 143 15.10 -10.74 0.02
C SER A 143 14.68 -10.21 -1.36
N TYR A 144 13.64 -9.37 -1.34
CA TYR A 144 13.06 -8.68 -2.48
C TYR A 144 12.39 -7.36 -2.06
N GLN A 145 12.10 -6.48 -3.01
CA GLN A 145 11.49 -5.19 -2.72
C GLN A 145 9.96 -5.27 -2.75
N LEU A 146 9.30 -4.48 -1.91
CA LEU A 146 7.84 -4.33 -1.93
C LEU A 146 7.35 -3.83 -3.30
N SER A 147 8.12 -2.98 -3.98
CA SER A 147 7.81 -2.48 -5.33
C SER A 147 7.59 -3.59 -6.34
N GLU A 148 8.34 -4.71 -6.25
CA GLU A 148 8.18 -5.85 -7.15
C GLU A 148 6.78 -6.49 -7.03
N VAL A 149 6.18 -6.47 -5.84
CA VAL A 149 4.81 -6.96 -5.61
C VAL A 149 3.77 -5.93 -6.05
N MET A 150 3.99 -4.65 -5.75
CA MET A 150 3.08 -3.57 -6.14
C MET A 150 2.97 -3.43 -7.66
N ASP A 151 4.09 -3.54 -8.37
CA ASP A 151 4.16 -3.40 -9.82
C ASP A 151 3.37 -4.48 -10.58
N ILE A 152 3.23 -5.68 -10.01
CA ILE A 152 2.44 -6.76 -10.61
C ILE A 152 0.98 -6.34 -10.79
N PHE A 153 0.38 -5.72 -9.76
CA PHE A 153 -1.00 -5.27 -9.79
C PHE A 153 -1.15 -3.88 -10.42
N GLY A 154 -0.16 -2.99 -10.27
CA GLY A 154 -0.18 -1.65 -10.86
C GLY A 154 -0.17 -1.65 -12.39
N LYS A 155 0.34 -2.71 -13.03
CA LYS A 155 0.35 -2.86 -14.49
C LYS A 155 -0.98 -3.39 -15.06
N GLN A 156 -1.91 -3.85 -14.23
CA GLN A 156 -3.14 -4.49 -14.70
C GLN A 156 -4.21 -3.46 -15.09
N LYS A 157 -4.59 -3.48 -16.36
CA LYS A 157 -5.55 -2.52 -16.93
C LYS A 157 -6.94 -2.61 -16.29
N THR A 158 -7.38 -3.81 -15.94
CA THR A 158 -8.68 -4.08 -15.30
C THR A 158 -8.72 -3.71 -13.81
N LEU A 159 -7.57 -3.33 -13.22
CA LEU A 159 -7.40 -2.81 -11.85
C LEU A 159 -7.15 -1.29 -11.78
N ILE A 160 -7.23 -0.59 -12.91
CA ILE A 160 -7.19 0.89 -12.95
C ILE A 160 -8.43 1.44 -12.21
N ASN A 161 -8.26 2.53 -11.44
CA ASN A 161 -9.31 3.17 -10.63
C ASN A 161 -9.91 2.28 -9.51
N LYS A 162 -9.22 1.20 -9.15
CA LYS A 162 -9.63 0.28 -8.08
C LYS A 162 -8.59 0.25 -6.97
N PRO A 163 -8.97 0.29 -5.70
CA PRO A 163 -8.02 0.31 -4.59
C PRO A 163 -7.14 -0.94 -4.55
N LYS A 164 -5.84 -0.70 -4.38
CA LYS A 164 -4.78 -1.69 -4.19
C LYS A 164 -4.19 -1.46 -2.80
N LEU A 165 -4.53 -2.31 -1.85
CA LEU A 165 -4.16 -2.16 -0.44
C LEU A 165 -3.00 -3.10 -0.11
N PHE A 166 -1.96 -2.59 0.55
CA PHE A 166 -0.80 -3.35 0.99
C PHE A 166 -0.59 -3.14 2.49
N PHE A 167 -0.72 -4.20 3.28
CA PHE A 167 -0.41 -4.19 4.71
C PHE A 167 0.89 -4.96 4.94
N VAL A 168 1.94 -4.29 5.39
CA VAL A 168 3.30 -4.85 5.45
C VAL A 168 3.75 -4.92 6.89
N GLN A 169 3.70 -6.13 7.45
CA GLN A 169 4.25 -6.46 8.76
C GLN A 169 5.68 -6.97 8.59
N ALA A 170 6.63 -6.06 8.67
CA ALA A 170 8.06 -6.33 8.62
C ALA A 170 8.86 -5.26 9.38
N CYS A 171 10.03 -5.60 9.88
CA CYS A 171 10.99 -4.60 10.34
C CYS A 171 11.50 -3.79 9.14
N ARG A 172 11.85 -2.52 9.35
CA ARG A 172 12.47 -1.67 8.31
C ARG A 172 13.86 -1.17 8.70
N GLY A 173 14.39 -1.70 9.80
CA GLY A 173 15.75 -1.52 10.27
C GLY A 173 15.94 -2.14 11.64
N GLY A 174 17.01 -1.72 12.32
CA GLY A 174 17.42 -2.28 13.62
C GLY A 174 17.17 -1.37 14.81
N ASN A 175 16.65 -0.16 14.60
CA ASN A 175 16.49 0.82 15.67
C ASN A 175 15.29 0.48 16.56
N MET A 176 15.47 0.64 17.86
CA MET A 176 14.39 0.56 18.85
C MET A 176 13.92 1.95 19.20
N ASP A 177 12.62 2.19 19.08
CA ASP A 177 12.02 3.45 19.50
C ASP A 177 11.91 3.44 21.04
N SER A 178 12.69 4.33 21.66
CA SER A 178 12.73 4.45 23.12
C SER A 178 11.65 5.35 23.66
N GLY A 179 10.85 6.01 22.83
CA GLY A 179 9.72 6.85 23.16
C GLY A 179 10.03 8.15 23.92
N HIS A 180 9.16 9.14 23.79
CA HIS A 180 9.09 10.35 24.61
C HIS A 180 8.13 10.16 25.77
N ILE A 181 8.44 10.76 26.91
CA ILE A 181 7.55 10.81 28.07
C ILE A 181 6.74 12.10 28.03
N ILE A 182 5.41 11.99 28.03
CA ILE A 182 4.47 13.09 28.09
C ILE A 182 3.78 13.08 29.46
N LYS A 183 3.79 14.23 30.13
CA LYS A 183 2.96 14.47 31.33
C LYS A 183 1.57 14.91 30.88
N TYR A 184 0.52 14.28 31.38
CA TYR A 184 -0.85 14.72 31.12
C TYR A 184 -1.70 14.66 32.39
N THR A 185 -2.59 15.64 32.52
CA THR A 185 -3.65 15.70 33.54
C THR A 185 -4.94 15.18 32.92
N ARG A 186 -5.63 14.24 33.58
CA ARG A 186 -7.05 14.02 33.32
C ARG A 186 -7.81 14.92 34.28
N ASP A 187 -8.70 15.75 33.76
CA ASP A 187 -9.70 16.38 34.59
C ASP A 187 -10.67 15.27 35.03
N SER A 188 -10.57 14.86 36.29
CA SER A 188 -11.59 14.03 36.90
C SER A 188 -12.82 14.92 37.12
N GLU A 189 -13.87 14.72 36.32
CA GLU A 189 -15.21 15.13 36.75
C GLU A 189 -15.47 14.45 38.11
N LEU A 190 -15.77 15.27 39.13
CA LEU A 190 -15.62 15.03 40.57
C LEU A 190 -14.20 15.26 41.09
N GLY A 191 -13.98 16.50 41.54
CA GLY A 191 -12.73 16.93 42.14
C GLY A 191 -12.39 16.14 43.41
N THR A 192 -11.28 15.40 43.36
CA THR A 192 -10.15 15.55 44.28
C THR A 192 -8.97 14.72 43.74
N GLN A 193 -7.78 15.33 43.74
CA GLN A 193 -6.46 14.77 43.39
C GLN A 193 -6.09 14.73 41.89
N CYS A 194 -5.27 15.70 41.46
CA CYS A 194 -4.52 15.64 40.19
C CYS A 194 -3.48 14.52 40.25
N ASP A 195 -3.85 13.33 39.78
CA ASP A 195 -2.89 12.24 39.53
C ASP A 195 -2.21 12.50 38.16
N SER A 196 -1.08 13.22 38.18
CA SER A 196 -0.29 13.44 36.96
C SER A 196 0.36 12.12 36.53
N ARG A 197 -0.08 11.55 35.41
CA ARG A 197 0.50 10.31 34.86
C ARG A 197 1.49 10.60 33.75
N LEU A 198 2.47 9.72 33.62
CA LEU A 198 3.47 9.75 32.54
C LEU A 198 3.05 8.75 31.45
N LEU A 199 2.80 9.25 30.25
CA LEU A 199 2.54 8.44 29.06
C LEU A 199 3.78 8.40 28.17
N LYS A 200 4.17 7.19 27.75
CA LYS A 200 5.29 7.01 26.84
C LYS A 200 4.80 6.84 25.40
N VAL A 201 5.23 7.72 24.49
CA VAL A 201 4.84 7.75 23.07
C VAL A 201 6.05 7.51 22.17
N PRO A 202 5.90 7.02 20.93
CA PRO A 202 6.98 6.89 19.96
C PRO A 202 7.88 8.14 19.79
N SER A 203 9.19 7.94 19.57
CA SER A 203 10.20 8.96 19.32
C SER A 203 11.04 8.68 18.07
N TYR A 204 11.08 9.66 17.18
CA TYR A 204 11.84 9.61 15.93
C TYR A 204 12.89 10.71 15.88
N SER A 205 14.16 10.34 15.69
CA SER A 205 15.24 11.30 15.42
C SER A 205 15.36 11.46 13.91
N PHE A 206 14.77 12.53 13.36
CA PHE A 206 14.97 12.89 11.97
C PHE A 206 16.34 13.56 11.82
N SER A 207 17.37 12.85 11.34
CA SER A 207 18.51 13.55 10.74
C SER A 207 18.08 13.95 9.34
N MET A 208 17.55 15.16 9.22
CA MET A 208 17.30 15.72 7.90
C MET A 208 18.66 15.99 7.26
N SER A 209 19.18 15.07 6.45
CA SER A 209 20.07 15.46 5.36
C SER A 209 19.19 16.23 4.39
N ILE A 210 19.02 17.53 4.68
CA ILE A 210 18.47 18.46 3.71
C ILE A 210 19.42 18.36 2.52
N TYR A 211 18.95 17.82 1.41
CA TYR A 211 19.58 18.14 0.15
C TYR A 211 19.28 19.63 -0.06
N GLU A 212 20.24 20.47 0.31
CA GLU A 212 20.19 21.90 0.13
C GLU A 212 20.26 22.20 -1.37
N GLN A 213 19.12 22.08 -2.06
CA GLN A 213 18.88 22.95 -3.21
C GLN A 213 18.39 24.27 -2.64
N SER A 214 19.31 25.23 -2.63
CA SER A 214 19.11 26.63 -2.28
C SER A 214 17.80 27.18 -2.82
N VAL A 215 16.78 27.29 -1.96
CA VAL A 215 15.62 28.15 -2.20
C VAL A 215 15.80 29.38 -1.33
N LEU A 216 16.27 30.47 -1.94
CA LEU A 216 16.36 31.77 -1.30
C LEU A 216 14.96 32.26 -0.88
N PRO A 217 14.81 32.91 0.29
CA PRO A 217 13.52 33.39 0.74
C PRO A 217 13.10 34.61 -0.10
N PHE A 218 12.02 34.46 -0.88
CA PHE A 218 11.41 35.58 -1.60
C PHE A 218 10.62 36.44 -0.61
N ARG A 219 11.25 37.53 -0.14
CA ARG A 219 10.54 38.67 0.44
C ARG A 219 9.78 39.38 -0.67
N ASN A 220 8.46 39.48 -0.53
CA ASN A 220 7.62 40.34 -1.35
C ASN A 220 8.05 41.81 -1.19
N ASN A 221 8.61 42.38 -2.27
CA ASN A 221 8.14 43.60 -2.94
C ASN A 221 9.24 44.13 -3.87
N ALA A 222 9.27 43.59 -5.09
CA ALA A 222 9.86 44.27 -6.24
C ALA A 222 8.97 44.00 -7.45
N SER A 223 8.58 45.06 -8.16
CA SER A 223 7.76 44.96 -9.37
C SER A 223 8.48 44.14 -10.44
N TYR A 224 7.74 43.28 -11.14
CA TYR A 224 8.21 42.40 -12.23
C TYR A 224 9.06 43.13 -13.30
N THR A 225 8.84 44.43 -13.48
CA THR A 225 9.58 45.31 -14.39
C THR A 225 11.03 45.57 -13.98
N GLU A 226 11.36 45.53 -12.68
CA GLU A 226 12.72 45.85 -12.20
C GLU A 226 13.70 44.68 -12.38
N ILE A 227 13.19 43.45 -12.34
CA ILE A 227 13.99 42.22 -12.55
C ILE A 227 14.37 42.07 -14.03
N MET A 228 13.45 42.37 -14.95
CA MET A 228 13.71 42.28 -16.40
C MET A 228 14.71 43.35 -16.88
N ASN A 229 14.69 44.55 -16.29
CA ASN A 229 15.64 45.61 -16.62
C ASN A 229 17.07 45.31 -16.13
N ARG A 230 17.24 44.53 -15.05
CA ARG A 230 18.57 44.14 -14.56
C ARG A 230 19.23 43.01 -15.35
N MET A 231 18.45 42.15 -16.01
CA MET A 231 19.00 41.09 -16.88
C MET A 231 19.38 41.58 -18.28
N ALA A 232 18.89 42.75 -18.70
CA ALA A 232 19.21 43.33 -20.01
C ALA A 232 20.58 44.04 -20.07
N LEU A 233 21.25 44.25 -18.92
CA LEU A 233 22.46 45.08 -18.81
C LEU A 233 23.78 44.30 -18.71
N SER A 234 23.79 42.97 -18.81
CA SER A 234 25.02 42.15 -18.73
C SER A 234 25.37 41.39 -20.01
N ARG A 235 25.06 41.95 -21.19
CA ARG A 235 25.59 41.42 -22.46
C ARG A 235 26.91 42.11 -22.84
N GLY A 236 27.99 41.60 -22.25
CA GLY A 236 29.29 41.53 -22.91
C GLY A 236 29.27 40.44 -23.97
N THR A 237 30.03 40.67 -25.02
CA THR A 237 30.04 40.00 -26.33
C THR A 237 30.32 38.49 -26.32
N ASP A 238 29.82 37.82 -27.37
CA ASP A 238 30.22 36.52 -27.93
C ASP A 238 29.74 35.21 -27.28
N ALA A 239 28.61 34.69 -27.75
CA ALA A 239 28.24 33.26 -27.69
C ALA A 239 27.19 32.89 -28.77
N PRO A 240 27.22 31.66 -29.33
CA PRO A 240 26.56 31.29 -30.58
C PRO A 240 25.03 31.21 -30.47
N SER A 241 24.35 31.48 -31.59
CA SER A 241 22.90 31.53 -31.75
C SER A 241 22.22 30.19 -31.44
N LEU A 242 21.86 29.97 -30.19
CA LEU A 242 20.83 29.00 -29.81
C LEU A 242 19.48 29.53 -30.30
N THR A 243 18.87 28.82 -31.23
CA THR A 243 17.53 29.14 -31.73
C THR A 243 16.54 29.22 -30.58
N CYS A 244 15.71 30.28 -30.57
CA CYS A 244 14.70 30.60 -29.56
C CYS A 244 13.84 29.38 -29.12
N GLY A 245 13.63 28.40 -30.01
CA GLY A 245 12.91 27.16 -29.69
C GLY A 245 13.53 26.27 -28.61
N SER A 246 14.87 26.17 -28.53
CA SER A 246 15.55 25.27 -27.58
C SER A 246 15.54 25.82 -26.15
N ILE A 247 15.68 27.14 -26.01
CA ILE A 247 15.60 27.84 -24.72
C ILE A 247 14.15 27.85 -24.21
N MET A 248 13.17 28.02 -25.10
CA MET A 248 11.75 27.97 -24.73
C MET A 248 11.29 26.57 -24.29
N ASN A 249 11.80 25.50 -24.92
CA ASN A 249 11.51 24.14 -24.48
C ASN A 249 12.17 23.81 -23.13
N PHE A 250 13.40 24.27 -22.91
CA PHE A 250 14.08 24.08 -21.62
C PHE A 250 13.38 24.87 -20.50
N LEU A 251 12.94 26.10 -20.76
CA LEU A 251 12.16 26.90 -19.82
C LEU A 251 10.76 26.33 -19.54
N LYS A 252 10.10 25.72 -20.54
CA LYS A 252 8.80 25.04 -20.32
C LYS A 252 8.90 23.84 -19.39
N VAL A 253 10.00 23.08 -19.48
CA VAL A 253 10.27 21.93 -18.59
C VAL A 253 10.63 22.41 -17.18
N CYS A 254 11.43 23.48 -17.05
CA CYS A 254 11.89 23.96 -15.75
C CYS A 254 10.92 24.89 -15.00
N LEU A 255 9.99 25.58 -15.70
CA LEU A 255 9.04 26.53 -15.07
C LEU A 255 7.64 25.96 -14.86
N GLY A 256 7.40 24.67 -15.07
CA GLY A 256 6.16 24.02 -14.64
C GLY A 256 4.90 24.68 -15.18
N PHE A 257 4.79 24.85 -16.51
CA PHE A 257 3.50 25.12 -17.14
C PHE A 257 2.59 23.91 -16.95
N TRP A 258 1.92 23.85 -15.81
CA TRP A 258 0.78 22.99 -15.56
C TRP A 258 -0.31 23.36 -16.56
N LYS A 259 -0.44 22.58 -17.64
CA LYS A 259 -1.58 22.66 -18.54
C LYS A 259 -2.79 22.14 -17.75
N HIS A 260 -3.56 23.05 -17.12
CA HIS A 260 -4.93 22.73 -16.76
C HIS A 260 -5.61 22.29 -18.06
N SER A 261 -6.17 21.09 -18.08
CA SER A 261 -6.75 20.50 -19.28
C SER A 261 -8.04 21.25 -19.66
N SER A 262 -7.87 22.34 -20.37
CA SER A 262 -8.88 22.98 -21.20
C SER A 262 -8.18 23.79 -22.28
N ASP A 263 -7.53 23.10 -23.22
CA ASP A 263 -7.24 23.67 -24.53
C ASP A 263 -7.26 22.55 -25.57
N THR A 264 -8.24 22.70 -26.46
CA THR A 264 -8.65 21.87 -27.58
C THR A 264 -7.52 21.59 -28.58
N ASP A 265 -7.23 20.32 -28.83
CA ASP A 265 -6.55 19.90 -30.05
C ASP A 265 -7.59 19.69 -31.15
N SER A 266 -7.48 20.55 -32.17
CA SER A 266 -8.31 20.54 -33.38
C SER A 266 -7.89 19.37 -34.28
N SER A 267 -8.59 18.24 -34.15
CA SER A 267 -8.83 17.18 -35.17
C SER A 267 -9.36 15.85 -34.58
N GLY A 268 -9.77 15.79 -33.32
CA GLY A 268 -10.41 14.62 -32.70
C GLY A 268 -11.88 14.86 -32.35
N ASP A 269 -12.69 13.81 -32.42
CA ASP A 269 -14.10 13.76 -31.98
C ASP A 269 -14.34 14.54 -30.67
N PRO A 270 -15.21 15.57 -30.65
CA PRO A 270 -15.42 16.44 -29.49
C PRO A 270 -15.97 15.72 -28.25
N ASN A 271 -16.40 14.45 -28.37
CA ASN A 271 -16.90 13.65 -27.25
C ASN A 271 -15.85 12.73 -26.58
N LYS A 272 -14.58 12.76 -27.02
CA LYS A 272 -13.55 11.86 -26.47
C LYS A 272 -12.44 12.64 -25.75
N SER A 273 -12.74 13.12 -24.54
CA SER A 273 -11.69 13.56 -23.62
C SER A 273 -10.87 12.34 -23.18
N ILE A 274 -9.60 12.29 -23.60
CA ILE A 274 -8.68 11.23 -23.16
C ILE A 274 -8.25 11.54 -21.73
N LEU A 275 -8.80 10.85 -20.76
CA LEU A 275 -8.37 10.91 -19.37
C LEU A 275 -7.21 9.94 -19.14
N THR A 276 -6.07 10.46 -18.70
CA THR A 276 -4.91 9.66 -18.27
C THR A 276 -4.80 9.69 -16.75
N VAL A 277 -4.61 8.53 -16.13
CA VAL A 277 -4.37 8.39 -14.69
C VAL A 277 -2.92 7.92 -14.43
N PRO A 278 -2.27 8.34 -13.33
CA PRO A 278 -0.93 7.87 -12.99
C PRO A 278 -0.87 6.35 -12.78
N THR A 279 0.20 5.70 -13.22
CA THR A 279 0.39 4.24 -13.13
C THR A 279 0.32 3.70 -11.69
N HIS A 280 0.74 4.49 -10.71
CA HIS A 280 0.77 4.11 -9.30
C HIS A 280 -0.37 4.73 -8.47
N ALA A 281 -1.44 5.22 -9.11
CA ALA A 281 -2.62 5.70 -8.41
C ALA A 281 -3.37 4.57 -7.70
N ASP A 282 -4.27 4.96 -6.79
CA ASP A 282 -5.19 4.07 -6.08
C ASP A 282 -4.49 3.00 -5.23
N THR A 283 -3.31 3.34 -4.69
CA THR A 283 -2.54 2.45 -3.82
C THR A 283 -2.46 2.98 -2.40
N LEU A 284 -2.72 2.11 -1.42
CA LEU A 284 -2.46 2.34 -0.01
C LEU A 284 -1.40 1.35 0.46
N VAL A 285 -0.34 1.85 1.10
CA VAL A 285 0.65 1.00 1.79
C VAL A 285 0.68 1.39 3.27
N VAL A 286 0.43 0.42 4.14
CA VAL A 286 0.55 0.57 5.59
C VAL A 286 1.68 -0.36 6.05
N SER A 287 2.79 0.23 6.48
CA SER A 287 3.94 -0.49 7.03
C SER A 287 3.87 -0.48 8.55
N SER A 288 4.21 -1.60 9.19
CA SER A 288 4.09 -1.77 10.64
C SER A 288 4.96 -0.84 11.47
N THR A 289 5.98 -0.24 10.87
CA THR A 289 6.90 0.68 11.53
C THR A 289 7.46 1.67 10.50
N VAL A 290 7.93 2.83 10.95
CA VAL A 290 8.64 3.79 10.10
C VAL A 290 10.00 3.23 9.65
N GLU A 291 10.64 3.88 8.68
CA GLU A 291 11.97 3.49 8.19
C GLU A 291 13.02 3.41 9.30
N ASP A 292 13.90 2.43 9.20
CA ASP A 292 14.99 2.12 10.14
C ASP A 292 14.59 1.53 11.51
N TYR A 293 13.30 1.41 11.83
CA TYR A 293 12.84 0.90 13.14
C TYR A 293 12.38 -0.57 13.09
N LEU A 294 12.39 -1.19 14.27
CA LEU A 294 11.86 -2.52 14.51
C LEU A 294 10.33 -2.53 14.54
N SER A 295 9.77 -3.72 14.34
CA SER A 295 8.36 -4.01 14.56
C SER A 295 8.20 -5.22 15.48
N TYR A 296 7.27 -5.15 16.42
CA TYR A 296 7.11 -6.11 17.51
C TYR A 296 5.97 -7.10 17.26
N ARG A 297 6.17 -8.29 17.81
CA ARG A 297 5.25 -9.43 17.76
C ARG A 297 5.49 -10.31 18.97
N ASP A 298 4.42 -10.88 19.50
CA ASP A 298 4.43 -11.93 20.52
C ASP A 298 3.66 -13.17 20.04
N ASP A 299 3.39 -14.11 20.94
CA ASP A 299 2.64 -15.33 20.63
C ASP A 299 1.18 -15.05 20.25
N SER A 300 0.60 -13.92 20.63
CA SER A 300 -0.76 -13.51 20.27
C SER A 300 -0.83 -12.91 18.86
N GLY A 301 0.28 -12.34 18.37
CA GLY A 301 0.38 -11.73 17.05
C GLY A 301 1.19 -10.44 17.06
N SER A 302 1.26 -9.76 15.92
CA SER A 302 1.95 -8.48 15.80
C SER A 302 1.05 -7.32 16.17
N TRP A 303 1.61 -6.31 16.83
CA TRP A 303 0.82 -5.18 17.33
C TRP A 303 0.04 -4.47 16.23
N MET A 304 0.66 -4.28 15.04
CA MET A 304 -0.02 -3.64 13.91
C MET A 304 -1.19 -4.49 13.40
N ILE A 305 -1.00 -5.81 13.21
CA ILE A 305 -2.05 -6.65 12.61
C ILE A 305 -3.22 -6.84 13.56
N GLN A 306 -2.94 -7.03 14.85
CA GLN A 306 -3.99 -7.13 15.87
C GLN A 306 -4.78 -5.82 15.95
N ALA A 307 -4.10 -4.67 16.11
CA ALA A 307 -4.75 -3.37 16.16
C ALA A 307 -5.55 -3.06 14.87
N LEU A 308 -5.03 -3.43 13.70
CA LEU A 308 -5.71 -3.24 12.42
C LEU A 308 -7.01 -4.04 12.37
N CYS A 309 -6.95 -5.33 12.71
CA CYS A 309 -8.10 -6.22 12.69
C CYS A 309 -9.18 -5.73 13.67
N ASP A 310 -8.78 -5.35 14.89
CA ASP A 310 -9.71 -4.86 15.92
C ASP A 310 -10.38 -3.56 15.50
N THR A 311 -9.59 -2.60 15.00
CA THR A 311 -10.14 -1.32 14.52
C THR A 311 -11.07 -1.50 13.32
N ILE A 312 -10.75 -2.41 12.40
CA ILE A 312 -11.66 -2.71 11.28
C ILE A 312 -12.96 -3.31 11.82
N GLU A 313 -12.91 -4.35 12.66
CA GLU A 313 -14.13 -5.00 13.17
C GLU A 313 -15.04 -4.04 13.95
N GLU A 314 -14.45 -3.15 14.73
CA GLU A 314 -15.17 -2.14 15.52
C GLU A 314 -15.83 -1.05 14.65
N ASN A 315 -15.23 -0.68 13.51
CA ASN A 315 -15.56 0.58 12.84
C ASN A 315 -15.94 0.46 11.35
N PHE A 316 -15.82 -0.71 10.71
CA PHE A 316 -15.99 -0.85 9.26
C PHE A 316 -17.37 -0.42 8.74
N ARG A 317 -18.40 -0.43 9.59
CA ARG A 317 -19.76 -0.01 9.25
C ARG A 317 -19.98 1.50 9.26
N THR A 318 -19.13 2.26 9.95
CA THR A 318 -19.35 3.69 10.21
C THR A 318 -18.24 4.57 9.65
N GLN A 319 -17.01 4.06 9.56
CA GLN A 319 -15.83 4.84 9.18
C GLN A 319 -15.26 4.40 7.82
N ASN A 320 -14.51 5.31 7.19
CA ASN A 320 -13.72 4.97 6.01
C ASN A 320 -12.37 4.35 6.42
N LEU A 321 -11.70 3.68 5.48
CA LEU A 321 -10.46 2.96 5.73
C LEU A 321 -9.33 3.84 6.28
N LEU A 322 -9.22 5.10 5.86
CA LEU A 322 -8.16 5.99 6.35
C LEU A 322 -8.36 6.36 7.81
N ASP A 323 -9.60 6.61 8.23
CA ASP A 323 -9.94 6.84 9.64
C ASP A 323 -9.64 5.59 10.48
N MET A 324 -9.95 4.40 9.96
CA MET A 324 -9.60 3.13 10.60
C MET A 324 -8.09 2.92 10.70
N VAL A 325 -7.32 3.27 9.67
CA VAL A 325 -5.84 3.23 9.72
C VAL A 325 -5.30 4.23 10.76
N LEU A 326 -5.91 5.41 10.88
CA LEU A 326 -5.54 6.39 11.91
C LEU A 326 -5.82 5.86 13.32
N ASN A 327 -6.97 5.22 13.53
CA ASN A 327 -7.34 4.60 14.79
C ASN A 327 -6.41 3.41 15.14
N MET A 328 -5.98 2.62 14.15
CA MET A 328 -4.95 1.61 14.32
C MET A 328 -3.62 2.25 14.74
N ASN A 329 -3.16 3.30 14.06
CA ASN A 329 -1.93 4.03 14.42
C ASN A 329 -1.99 4.52 15.87
N ARG A 330 -3.15 5.04 16.29
CA ARG A 330 -3.40 5.46 17.66
C ARG A 330 -3.25 4.28 18.63
N LYS A 331 -3.94 3.15 18.40
CA LYS A 331 -3.82 1.96 19.25
C LYS A 331 -2.35 1.51 19.38
N VAL A 332 -1.63 1.34 18.26
CA VAL A 332 -0.21 0.93 18.27
C VAL A 332 0.67 1.91 19.04
N ALA A 333 0.49 3.22 18.85
CA ALA A 333 1.31 4.23 19.51
C ALA A 333 1.07 4.32 21.02
N TYR A 334 -0.16 4.15 21.49
CA TYR A 334 -0.51 4.45 22.88
C TYR A 334 -0.72 3.22 23.75
N ASP A 335 -1.28 2.13 23.21
CA ASP A 335 -1.70 0.97 24.01
C ASP A 335 -0.60 -0.09 24.09
N TYR A 336 0.35 -0.10 23.16
CA TYR A 336 1.42 -1.08 23.11
C TYR A 336 2.75 -0.55 23.65
N ILE A 337 3.44 -1.39 24.39
CA ILE A 337 4.80 -1.17 24.89
C ILE A 337 5.47 -2.53 25.10
N THR A 338 6.77 -2.62 24.85
CA THR A 338 7.47 -3.89 25.09
C THR A 338 7.65 -4.10 26.59
N THR A 339 7.37 -5.33 27.04
CA THR A 339 7.60 -5.76 28.42
C THR A 339 8.51 -6.99 28.37
N LEU A 340 9.82 -6.76 28.46
CA LEU A 340 10.83 -7.82 28.38
C LEU A 340 11.69 -7.79 29.65
N CYS A 341 11.30 -8.60 30.64
CA CYS A 341 11.97 -8.63 31.95
C CYS A 341 13.43 -9.11 31.90
N LEU A 342 13.80 -9.90 30.89
CA LEU A 342 15.13 -10.52 30.78
C LEU A 342 16.11 -9.72 29.90
N LEU A 343 15.63 -8.70 29.19
CA LEU A 343 16.42 -7.89 28.27
C LEU A 343 16.05 -6.41 28.49
N GLU A 344 16.70 -5.78 29.47
CA GLU A 344 16.43 -4.38 29.85
C GLU A 344 16.51 -3.43 28.65
N GLU A 345 17.46 -3.67 27.73
CA GLU A 345 17.63 -2.89 26.51
C GLU A 345 16.41 -2.92 25.58
N MET A 346 15.63 -4.00 25.63
CA MET A 346 14.41 -4.18 24.83
C MET A 346 13.13 -3.85 25.60
N ASN A 347 13.25 -3.46 26.87
CA ASN A 347 12.11 -3.12 27.70
C ASN A 347 11.63 -1.67 27.42
N ASN A 348 10.34 -1.41 27.60
CA ASN A 348 9.73 -0.09 27.48
C ASN A 348 9.90 0.59 26.10
N LYS A 349 9.94 -0.19 25.01
CA LYS A 349 10.04 0.32 23.63
C LYS A 349 8.67 0.52 23.01
N LYS A 350 8.61 1.47 22.08
CA LYS A 350 7.40 1.91 21.37
C LYS A 350 7.49 1.51 19.90
N GLN A 351 6.39 1.64 19.19
CA GLN A 351 6.29 1.42 17.75
C GLN A 351 5.28 2.41 17.19
N MET A 352 5.52 2.92 15.98
CA MET A 352 4.49 3.64 15.26
C MET A 352 4.49 3.24 13.77
N PRO A 353 3.35 2.76 13.23
CA PRO A 353 3.22 2.41 11.83
C PRO A 353 3.34 3.63 10.92
N GLU A 354 3.68 3.39 9.65
CA GLU A 354 3.78 4.41 8.60
C GLU A 354 2.80 4.12 7.47
N THR A 355 2.14 5.14 6.96
CA THR A 355 1.17 5.01 5.86
C THR A 355 1.58 5.86 4.66
N ARG A 356 1.62 5.26 3.47
CA ARG A 356 1.83 5.93 2.18
C ARG A 356 0.56 5.80 1.34
N ILE A 357 0.01 6.93 0.91
CA ILE A 357 -1.33 7.00 0.28
C ILE A 357 -1.22 7.63 -1.10
N THR A 358 -1.82 6.95 -2.08
CA THR A 358 -2.10 7.47 -3.44
C THR A 358 -3.55 7.17 -3.85
N LEU A 359 -4.40 6.80 -2.89
CA LEU A 359 -5.84 6.69 -3.07
C LEU A 359 -6.42 8.02 -3.55
N THR A 360 -7.35 7.96 -4.49
CA THR A 360 -8.00 9.13 -5.11
C THR A 360 -9.43 9.34 -4.63
N LYS A 361 -10.00 8.35 -3.92
CA LYS A 361 -11.36 8.36 -3.37
C LYS A 361 -11.38 7.77 -1.97
N HIS A 362 -12.44 8.04 -1.21
CA HIS A 362 -12.67 7.37 0.06
C HIS A 362 -13.03 5.89 -0.15
N LEU A 363 -12.57 5.03 0.76
CA LEU A 363 -12.89 3.60 0.74
C LEU A 363 -13.68 3.26 2.01
N LYS A 364 -14.89 2.74 1.85
CA LYS A 364 -15.68 2.17 2.94
C LYS A 364 -15.89 0.69 2.66
N PHE A 365 -15.76 -0.15 3.69
CA PHE A 365 -16.13 -1.55 3.56
C PHE A 365 -17.62 -1.72 3.83
N GLU A 366 -18.17 -2.79 3.28
CA GLU A 366 -19.51 -3.24 3.57
C GLU A 366 -19.43 -4.66 4.14
N ALA A 367 -20.42 -5.05 4.94
CA ALA A 367 -20.51 -6.43 5.41
C ALA A 367 -20.76 -7.37 4.22
N ALA A 368 -20.24 -8.59 4.29
CA ALA A 368 -20.60 -9.63 3.34
C ALA A 368 -22.13 -9.78 3.27
N ILE A 369 -22.68 -9.65 2.07
CA ILE A 369 -24.09 -9.92 1.79
C ILE A 369 -24.21 -11.45 1.78
N ASN A 370 -24.74 -12.02 2.86
CA ASN A 370 -24.98 -13.46 3.13
C ASN A 370 -23.86 -14.21 3.88
N GLN A 371 -24.08 -14.43 5.18
CA GLN A 371 -23.79 -15.70 5.85
C GLN A 371 -25.10 -16.28 6.35
#